data_AF-A0A9X6WHA3-F1
#
_entry.id   AF-A0A9X6WHA3-F1
#
_cell.length_a   1.000
_cell.length_b   1.000
_cell.length_c   1.000
_cell.angle_alpha   90.00
_cell.angle_beta   90.00
_cell.angle_gamma   90.00
#
_symmetry.space_group_name_H-M   'P 1'
#
loop_
_entity.id
_entity.type
_entity.pdbx_description
1 polymer ?
#
loop_
_entity_poly.entity_id
_entity_poly.type
_entity_poly.pdbx_seq_one_letter_code
_entity_poly.pdbx_strand_id
1 'polypeptide(L)'
;MNYKLFQDINQMAGHHPFLDGFMVFVTQKALIIYALTLLAMWFFGKEKYKQSVCFAAFTSVLALCISFVIGQIYFEARPFVSHNVNLLISHAADASFPSDHTTGAFSLAFAILFRHRKIGTGMLLLAILTGFSRVYVGHHYPFDVLGGIIVGLVSSTFIYKISPFLQPIANVIIRIYNKIPFVPKNNKSETRNF
;
A
#
# COMPACT_ATOMS: atom_id res chain seq x y z
N MET A 1 -19.78 -9.72 15.20
CA MET A 1 -19.91 -8.65 14.17
C MET A 1 -18.86 -8.79 13.07
N ASN A 2 -17.55 -8.79 13.40
CA ASN A 2 -16.46 -8.91 12.41
C ASN A 2 -16.57 -10.16 11.51
N TYR A 3 -16.79 -11.35 12.10
CA TYR A 3 -16.97 -12.59 11.32
C TYR A 3 -18.25 -12.60 10.46
N LYS A 4 -19.35 -12.01 10.94
CA LYS A 4 -20.58 -11.91 10.14
C LYS A 4 -20.36 -11.08 8.86
N LEU A 5 -19.70 -9.93 9.00
CA LEU A 5 -19.33 -9.09 7.85
C LEU A 5 -18.36 -9.81 6.91
N PHE A 6 -17.44 -10.60 7.47
CA PHE A 6 -16.57 -11.48 6.68
C PHE A 6 -17.41 -12.49 5.86
N GLN A 7 -18.36 -13.18 6.49
CA GLN A 7 -19.22 -14.17 5.83
C GLN A 7 -20.04 -13.53 4.70
N ASP A 8 -20.62 -12.35 4.93
CA ASP A 8 -21.41 -11.61 3.92
C ASP A 8 -20.60 -11.37 2.62
N ILE A 9 -19.29 -11.21 2.74
CA ILE A 9 -18.36 -11.00 1.62
C ILE A 9 -17.83 -12.32 1.06
N ASN A 10 -17.27 -13.17 1.92
CA ASN A 10 -16.58 -14.41 1.53
C ASN A 10 -17.54 -15.48 0.98
N GLN A 11 -18.84 -15.43 1.30
CA GLN A 11 -19.84 -16.32 0.71
C GLN A 11 -19.97 -16.14 -0.81
N MET A 12 -19.53 -15.01 -1.39
CA MET A 12 -19.52 -14.81 -2.84
C MET A 12 -18.35 -15.56 -3.52
N ALA A 13 -17.29 -15.87 -2.77
CA ALA A 13 -16.10 -16.50 -3.31
C ALA A 13 -16.37 -17.95 -3.72
N GLY A 14 -15.89 -18.33 -4.91
CA GLY A 14 -16.03 -19.68 -5.45
C GLY A 14 -17.29 -19.87 -6.32
N HIS A 15 -18.11 -18.84 -6.48
CA HIS A 15 -19.34 -18.88 -7.28
C HIS A 15 -19.20 -18.22 -8.67
N HIS A 16 -18.21 -17.35 -8.87
CA HIS A 16 -18.05 -16.56 -10.09
C HIS A 16 -16.59 -16.55 -10.57
N PRO A 17 -16.21 -17.45 -11.50
CA PRO A 17 -14.80 -17.65 -11.88
C PRO A 17 -14.07 -16.38 -12.32
N PHE A 18 -14.76 -15.47 -13.03
CA PHE A 18 -14.19 -14.19 -13.44
C PHE A 18 -13.90 -13.28 -12.24
N LEU A 19 -14.86 -13.13 -11.32
CA LEU A 19 -14.71 -12.30 -10.13
C LEU A 19 -13.66 -12.90 -9.18
N ASP A 20 -13.67 -14.21 -9.00
CA ASP A 20 -12.70 -14.95 -8.19
C ASP A 20 -11.28 -14.76 -8.75
N GLY A 21 -11.10 -14.97 -10.06
CA GLY A 21 -9.83 -14.74 -10.74
C GLY A 21 -9.35 -13.29 -10.62
N PHE A 22 -10.26 -12.32 -10.73
CA PHE A 22 -9.94 -10.90 -10.55
C PHE A 22 -9.52 -10.58 -9.10
N MET A 23 -10.23 -11.08 -8.09
CA MET A 23 -9.90 -10.84 -6.68
C MET A 23 -8.58 -11.51 -6.28
N VAL A 24 -8.31 -12.71 -6.80
CA VAL A 24 -7.01 -13.38 -6.66
C VAL A 24 -5.90 -12.56 -7.34
N PHE A 25 -6.14 -12.07 -8.56
CA PHE A 25 -5.19 -11.20 -9.27
C PHE A 25 -4.86 -9.95 -8.45
N VAL A 26 -5.88 -9.24 -7.95
CA VAL A 26 -5.68 -8.05 -7.10
C VAL A 26 -4.84 -8.42 -5.88
N THR A 27 -5.22 -9.46 -5.14
CA THR A 27 -4.50 -9.88 -3.95
C THR A 27 -3.03 -10.19 -4.22
N GLN A 28 -2.71 -10.86 -5.34
CA GLN A 28 -1.34 -11.28 -5.64
C GLN A 28 -0.50 -10.22 -6.38
N LYS A 29 -1.13 -9.34 -7.16
CA LYS A 29 -0.43 -8.49 -8.15
C LYS A 29 -0.60 -6.99 -7.91
N ALA A 30 -1.48 -6.54 -7.03
CA ALA A 30 -1.66 -5.11 -6.76
C ALA A 30 -0.34 -4.43 -6.33
N LEU A 31 0.52 -5.12 -5.56
CA LEU A 31 1.84 -4.60 -5.16
C LEU A 31 2.73 -4.25 -6.37
N ILE A 32 2.66 -5.04 -7.44
CA ILE A 32 3.40 -4.77 -8.68
C ILE A 32 2.89 -3.48 -9.32
N ILE A 33 1.58 -3.24 -9.32
CA ILE A 33 0.99 -2.02 -9.89
C ILE A 33 1.44 -0.78 -9.07
N TYR A 34 1.48 -0.88 -7.74
CA TYR A 34 2.04 0.17 -6.89
C TYR A 34 3.52 0.43 -7.20
N ALA A 35 4.32 -0.63 -7.28
CA ALA A 35 5.74 -0.53 -7.61
C ALA A 35 5.96 0.12 -8.99
N LEU A 36 5.24 -0.32 -10.02
CA LEU A 36 5.33 0.26 -11.36
C LEU A 36 4.93 1.74 -11.38
N THR A 37 3.89 2.12 -10.62
CA THR A 37 3.47 3.52 -10.50
C THR A 37 4.58 4.37 -9.87
N LEU A 38 5.19 3.89 -8.77
CA LEU A 38 6.28 4.59 -8.10
C LEU A 38 7.55 4.64 -8.95
N LEU A 39 7.88 3.56 -9.68
CA LEU A 39 8.99 3.53 -10.62
C LEU A 39 8.77 4.50 -11.78
N ALA A 40 7.55 4.57 -12.33
CA ALA A 40 7.22 5.54 -13.36
C ALA A 40 7.37 6.98 -12.85
N MET A 41 6.90 7.25 -11.63
CA MET A 41 7.13 8.54 -10.95
C MET A 41 8.61 8.84 -10.73
N TRP A 42 9.42 7.82 -10.43
CA TRP A 42 10.86 7.96 -10.19
C TRP A 42 11.63 8.28 -11.47
N PHE A 43 11.45 7.50 -12.53
CA PHE A 43 12.24 7.62 -13.76
C PHE A 43 11.71 8.68 -14.73
N PHE A 44 10.39 8.85 -14.82
CA PHE A 44 9.79 9.78 -15.76
C PHE A 44 9.27 11.06 -15.10
N GLY A 45 9.17 11.11 -13.77
CA GLY A 45 8.73 12.29 -13.03
C GLY A 45 9.81 13.34 -12.83
N LYS A 46 9.36 14.59 -12.61
CA LYS A 46 10.21 15.70 -12.11
C LYS A 46 10.70 15.40 -10.68
N GLU A 47 11.68 16.15 -10.17
CA GLU A 47 12.22 15.93 -8.81
C GLU A 47 11.16 15.85 -7.70
N LYS A 48 10.09 16.66 -7.76
CA LYS A 48 8.98 16.59 -6.80
C LYS A 48 8.28 15.22 -6.74
N TYR A 49 8.26 14.48 -7.86
CA TYR A 49 7.72 13.12 -7.90
C TYR A 49 8.69 12.14 -7.25
N LYS A 50 9.99 12.27 -7.51
CA LYS A 50 11.03 11.47 -6.84
C LYS A 50 11.02 11.68 -5.32
N GLN A 51 10.87 12.93 -4.87
CA GLN A 51 10.68 13.25 -3.45
C GLN A 51 9.46 12.54 -2.88
N SER A 52 8.33 12.58 -3.60
CA SER A 52 7.10 11.88 -3.18
C SER A 52 7.28 10.37 -3.10
N VAL A 53 8.07 9.76 -3.99
CA VAL A 53 8.44 8.34 -3.92
C VAL A 53 9.29 8.04 -2.68
N CYS A 54 10.28 8.87 -2.34
CA CYS A 54 11.02 8.72 -1.08
C CYS A 54 10.09 8.78 0.15
N PHE A 55 9.16 9.73 0.18
CA PHE A 55 8.20 9.84 1.27
C PHE A 55 7.22 8.67 1.32
N ALA A 56 6.81 8.12 0.18
CA ALA A 56 6.01 6.91 0.14
C ALA A 56 6.78 5.72 0.73
N ALA A 57 8.07 5.58 0.40
CA ALA A 57 8.93 4.53 0.97
C ALA A 57 9.12 4.69 2.49
N PHE A 58 9.40 5.90 2.98
CA PHE A 58 9.50 6.16 4.43
C PHE A 58 8.20 5.83 5.15
N THR A 59 7.07 6.22 4.56
CA THR A 59 5.75 5.91 5.09
C THR A 59 5.48 4.41 5.13
N SER A 60 5.75 3.67 4.05
CA SER A 60 5.49 2.23 4.00
C SER A 60 6.35 1.46 4.98
N VAL A 61 7.62 1.85 5.15
CA VAL A 61 8.50 1.25 6.17
C VAL A 61 7.92 1.47 7.56
N LEU A 62 7.58 2.71 7.92
CA LEU A 62 6.99 3.03 9.21
C LEU A 62 5.68 2.26 9.45
N ALA A 63 4.78 2.26 8.45
CA ALA A 63 3.48 1.61 8.55
C ALA A 63 3.60 0.09 8.75
N LEU A 64 4.48 -0.57 8.00
CA LEU A 64 4.71 -2.02 8.14
C LEU A 64 5.44 -2.37 9.45
N CYS A 65 6.35 -1.52 9.93
CA CYS A 65 6.93 -1.69 11.26
C CYS A 65 5.86 -1.61 12.36
N ILE A 66 4.94 -0.63 12.27
CA ILE A 66 3.82 -0.52 13.21
C ILE A 66 2.90 -1.75 13.10
N SER A 67 2.56 -2.17 11.87
CA SER A 67 1.77 -3.38 11.60
C SER A 67 2.37 -4.61 12.29
N PHE A 68 3.67 -4.82 12.09
CA PHE A 68 4.43 -5.92 12.69
C PHE A 68 4.38 -5.87 14.21
N VAL A 69 4.67 -4.72 14.82
CA VAL A 69 4.63 -4.57 16.29
C VAL A 69 3.22 -4.83 16.83
N ILE A 70 2.17 -4.33 16.17
CA ILE A 70 0.79 -4.61 16.56
C ILE A 70 0.52 -6.12 16.49
N GLY A 71 0.92 -6.80 15.41
CA GLY A 71 0.71 -8.25 15.25
C GLY A 71 1.46 -9.11 16.28
N GLN A 72 2.58 -8.60 16.83
CA GLN A 72 3.28 -9.27 17.95
C GLN A 72 2.58 -9.10 19.30
N ILE A 73 1.85 -8.00 19.49
CA ILE A 73 1.14 -7.69 20.75
C ILE A 73 -0.29 -8.25 20.73
N TYR A 74 -0.95 -8.15 19.59
CA TYR A 74 -2.33 -8.57 19.35
C TYR A 74 -2.37 -9.63 18.25
N PHE A 75 -2.31 -10.90 18.66
CA PHE A 75 -2.43 -12.02 17.74
C PHE A 75 -3.90 -12.37 17.52
N GLU A 76 -4.39 -12.13 16.30
CA GLU A 76 -5.70 -12.63 15.84
C GLU A 76 -5.48 -13.73 14.80
N ALA A 77 -6.05 -14.92 15.04
CA ALA A 77 -6.00 -16.01 14.07
C ALA A 77 -6.83 -15.67 12.83
N ARG A 78 -6.28 -15.90 11.64
CA ARG A 78 -6.96 -15.63 10.36
C ARG A 78 -8.29 -16.39 10.23
N PRO A 79 -9.23 -15.91 9.40
CA PRO A 79 -10.53 -16.58 9.19
C PRO A 79 -10.38 -18.05 8.81
N PHE A 80 -9.49 -18.37 7.86
CA PHE A 80 -9.28 -19.75 7.40
C PHE A 80 -8.60 -20.68 8.42
N VAL A 81 -8.02 -20.13 9.48
CA VAL A 81 -7.41 -20.92 10.57
C VAL A 81 -8.46 -21.29 11.61
N SER A 82 -9.37 -20.36 11.89
CA SER A 82 -10.32 -20.46 13.00
C SER A 82 -11.71 -20.92 12.57
N HIS A 83 -12.04 -20.84 11.28
CA HIS A 83 -13.37 -21.11 10.74
C HIS A 83 -13.28 -21.85 9.41
N ASN A 84 -14.39 -22.48 9.01
CA ASN A 84 -14.56 -22.95 7.64
C ASN A 84 -14.93 -21.76 6.74
N VAL A 85 -14.15 -21.53 5.68
CA VAL A 85 -14.28 -20.37 4.79
C VAL A 85 -14.07 -20.79 3.34
N ASN A 86 -14.56 -19.99 2.40
CA ASN A 86 -14.25 -20.14 0.98
C ASN A 86 -12.86 -19.56 0.69
N LEU A 87 -11.82 -20.38 0.88
CA LEU A 87 -10.43 -19.98 0.65
C LEU A 87 -10.06 -20.15 -0.82
N LEU A 88 -9.78 -19.04 -1.52
CA LEU A 88 -9.47 -19.08 -2.95
C LEU A 88 -7.99 -19.32 -3.25
N ILE A 89 -7.10 -18.96 -2.34
CA ILE A 89 -5.65 -19.13 -2.46
C ILE A 89 -5.04 -19.38 -1.08
N SER A 90 -3.96 -20.15 -1.01
CA SER A 90 -3.28 -20.46 0.25
C SER A 90 -2.51 -19.26 0.82
N HIS A 91 -2.45 -19.18 2.16
CA HIS A 91 -1.65 -18.19 2.89
C HIS A 91 -1.06 -18.80 4.16
N ALA A 92 0.04 -18.22 4.65
CA ALA A 92 0.62 -18.56 5.94
C ALA A 92 -0.37 -18.25 7.10
N ALA A 93 -0.36 -19.10 8.13
CA ALA A 93 -1.16 -18.95 9.35
C ALA A 93 -0.48 -18.04 10.39
N ASP A 94 -0.06 -16.86 9.94
CA ASP A 94 0.48 -15.79 10.79
C ASP A 94 -0.64 -14.86 11.31
N ALA A 95 -0.26 -13.80 12.04
CA ALA A 95 -1.20 -12.83 12.60
C ALA A 95 -2.09 -12.19 11.52
N SER A 96 -3.40 -12.13 11.78
CA SER A 96 -4.37 -11.54 10.86
C SER A 96 -4.42 -10.01 10.96
N PHE A 97 -4.31 -9.47 12.19
CA PHE A 97 -4.50 -8.05 12.46
C PHE A 97 -3.17 -7.29 12.69
N PRO A 98 -3.01 -6.10 12.09
CA PRO A 98 -3.77 -5.57 10.98
C PRO A 98 -3.32 -6.22 9.66
N SER A 99 -4.06 -6.01 8.58
CA SER A 99 -3.69 -6.60 7.28
C SER A 99 -2.49 -5.89 6.65
N ASP A 100 -1.32 -6.56 6.55
CA ASP A 100 -0.10 -5.99 5.95
C ASP A 100 -0.27 -5.50 4.50
N HIS A 101 -1.01 -6.26 3.66
CA HIS A 101 -1.29 -5.84 2.28
C HIS A 101 -2.10 -4.54 2.26
N THR A 102 -3.08 -4.42 3.17
CA THR A 102 -3.89 -3.22 3.30
C THR A 102 -3.06 -2.06 3.85
N THR A 103 -2.28 -2.30 4.91
CA THR A 103 -1.37 -1.32 5.51
C THR A 103 -0.40 -0.75 4.49
N GLY A 104 0.27 -1.62 3.72
CA GLY A 104 1.18 -1.24 2.65
C GLY A 104 0.46 -0.43 1.56
N ALA A 105 -0.65 -0.93 1.03
CA ALA A 105 -1.40 -0.27 -0.04
C ALA A 105 -1.91 1.13 0.36
N PHE A 106 -2.52 1.26 1.54
CA PHE A 106 -3.04 2.55 2.03
C PHE A 106 -1.92 3.51 2.42
N SER A 107 -0.82 3.03 3.00
CA SER A 107 0.34 3.89 3.31
C SER A 107 0.94 4.53 2.05
N LEU A 108 1.12 3.74 0.98
CA LEU A 108 1.57 4.26 -0.31
C LEU A 108 0.55 5.21 -0.93
N ALA A 109 -0.73 4.83 -0.94
CA ALA A 109 -1.80 5.65 -1.51
C ALA A 109 -1.93 7.01 -0.84
N PHE A 110 -1.99 7.06 0.50
CA PHE A 110 -2.10 8.32 1.24
C PHE A 110 -0.86 9.19 1.10
N ALA A 111 0.35 8.62 1.18
CA ALA A 111 1.60 9.36 1.02
C ALA A 111 1.67 10.10 -0.33
N ILE A 112 1.21 9.44 -1.40
CA ILE A 112 1.11 10.05 -2.73
C ILE A 112 -0.09 11.01 -2.82
N LEU A 113 -1.26 10.66 -2.28
CA LEU A 113 -2.46 11.50 -2.31
C LEU A 113 -2.24 12.89 -1.70
N PHE A 114 -1.49 12.96 -0.60
CA PHE A 114 -1.18 14.22 0.07
C PHE A 114 -0.34 15.20 -0.78
N ARG A 115 0.40 14.70 -1.79
CA ARG A 115 1.25 15.52 -2.67
C ARG A 115 0.75 15.60 -4.11
N HIS A 116 0.07 14.55 -4.57
CA HIS A 116 -0.31 14.33 -5.96
C HIS A 116 -1.72 13.70 -6.02
N ARG A 117 -2.74 14.54 -5.83
CA ARG A 117 -4.16 14.15 -5.78
C ARG A 117 -4.57 13.14 -6.87
N LYS A 118 -4.27 13.41 -8.15
CA LYS A 118 -4.68 12.53 -9.26
C LYS A 118 -4.11 11.11 -9.16
N ILE A 119 -2.79 10.98 -8.98
CA ILE A 119 -2.13 9.66 -8.88
C ILE A 119 -2.53 8.97 -7.58
N GLY A 120 -2.55 9.71 -6.48
CA GLY A 120 -2.91 9.18 -5.17
C GLY A 120 -4.37 8.70 -5.09
N THR A 121 -5.31 9.36 -5.78
CA THR A 121 -6.69 8.87 -5.87
C THR A 121 -6.75 7.53 -6.60
N GLY A 122 -6.01 7.36 -7.71
CA GLY A 122 -5.93 6.07 -8.39
C GLY A 122 -5.33 4.97 -7.50
N MET A 123 -4.25 5.28 -6.78
CA MET A 123 -3.63 4.37 -5.81
C MET A 123 -4.57 4.04 -4.64
N LEU A 124 -5.39 4.99 -4.19
CA LEU A 124 -6.36 4.80 -3.11
C LEU A 124 -7.51 3.89 -3.54
N LEU A 125 -8.02 4.04 -4.76
CA LEU A 125 -9.04 3.13 -5.32
C LEU A 125 -8.49 1.70 -5.41
N LEU A 126 -7.25 1.55 -5.87
CA LEU A 126 -6.57 0.24 -5.85
C LEU A 126 -6.37 -0.29 -4.41
N ALA A 127 -6.21 0.59 -3.41
CA ALA A 127 -5.98 0.18 -2.02
C ALA A 127 -7.26 -0.34 -1.39
N ILE A 128 -8.38 0.34 -1.66
CA ILE A 128 -9.72 -0.12 -1.30
C ILE A 128 -9.99 -1.49 -1.92
N LEU A 129 -9.71 -1.65 -3.21
CA LEU A 129 -9.86 -2.93 -3.90
C LEU A 129 -8.94 -4.02 -3.33
N THR A 130 -7.70 -3.66 -2.98
CA THR A 130 -6.75 -4.58 -2.32
C THR A 130 -7.33 -5.06 -1.00
N GLY A 131 -7.72 -4.15 -0.10
CA GLY A 131 -8.32 -4.51 1.19
C GLY A 131 -9.57 -5.37 1.04
N PHE A 132 -10.48 -5.00 0.15
CA PHE A 132 -11.68 -5.79 -0.15
C PHE A 132 -11.32 -7.20 -0.64
N SER A 133 -10.38 -7.32 -1.59
CA SER A 133 -9.98 -8.62 -2.12
C SER A 133 -9.43 -9.55 -1.05
N ARG A 134 -8.75 -9.01 -0.01
CA ARG A 134 -8.21 -9.81 1.11
C ARG A 134 -9.29 -10.45 1.97
N VAL A 135 -10.43 -9.80 2.12
CA VAL A 135 -11.62 -10.38 2.79
C VAL A 135 -12.29 -11.39 1.87
N TYR A 136 -12.48 -11.01 0.60
CA TYR A 136 -13.12 -11.85 -0.42
C TYR A 136 -12.44 -13.22 -0.55
N VAL A 137 -11.11 -13.26 -0.69
CA VAL A 137 -10.35 -14.52 -0.87
C VAL A 137 -10.23 -15.36 0.41
N GLY A 138 -10.70 -14.86 1.56
CA GLY A 138 -10.73 -15.60 2.82
C GLY A 138 -9.54 -15.35 3.76
N HIS A 139 -8.67 -14.38 3.48
CA HIS A 139 -7.41 -14.18 4.24
C HIS A 139 -7.54 -13.32 5.50
N HIS A 140 -8.47 -12.36 5.52
CA HIS A 140 -8.57 -11.35 6.57
C HIS A 140 -10.02 -11.02 6.88
N TYR A 141 -10.27 -10.58 8.11
CA TYR A 141 -11.53 -9.98 8.49
C TYR A 141 -11.62 -8.51 8.05
N PRO A 142 -12.83 -7.94 7.94
CA PRO A 142 -13.02 -6.51 7.66
C PRO A 142 -12.32 -5.58 8.66
N PHE A 143 -12.21 -5.96 9.94
CA PHE A 143 -11.51 -5.12 10.93
C PHE A 143 -9.99 -5.13 10.76
N ASP A 144 -9.40 -6.19 10.21
CA ASP A 144 -7.98 -6.23 9.84
C ASP A 144 -7.67 -5.20 8.75
N VAL A 145 -8.60 -5.08 7.79
CA VAL A 145 -8.54 -4.10 6.70
C VAL A 145 -8.69 -2.70 7.28
N LEU A 146 -9.67 -2.47 8.15
CA LEU A 146 -9.85 -1.18 8.82
C LEU A 146 -8.61 -0.78 9.64
N GLY A 147 -8.03 -1.72 10.39
CA GLY A 147 -6.77 -1.53 11.11
C GLY A 147 -5.64 -1.11 10.18
N GLY A 148 -5.48 -1.79 9.04
CA GLY A 148 -4.47 -1.43 8.04
C GLY A 148 -4.69 -0.04 7.42
N ILE A 149 -5.95 0.35 7.18
CA ILE A 149 -6.30 1.71 6.73
C ILE A 149 -5.87 2.76 7.75
N ILE A 150 -6.18 2.53 9.03
CA ILE A 150 -5.84 3.45 10.12
C ILE A 150 -4.32 3.57 10.26
N VAL A 151 -3.59 2.45 10.29
CA VAL A 151 -2.11 2.46 10.37
C VAL A 151 -1.50 3.20 9.18
N GLY A 152 -2.01 2.94 7.97
CA GLY A 152 -1.57 3.63 6.75
C GLY A 152 -1.82 5.15 6.81
N LEU A 153 -3.00 5.57 7.27
CA LEU A 153 -3.37 7.00 7.38
C LEU A 153 -2.52 7.73 8.43
N VAL A 154 -2.38 7.13 9.62
CA VAL A 154 -1.60 7.70 10.73
C VAL A 154 -0.14 7.85 10.32
N SER A 155 0.46 6.80 9.76
CA SER A 155 1.86 6.81 9.30
C SER A 155 2.08 7.86 8.21
N SER A 156 1.18 7.94 7.23
CA SER A 156 1.26 8.91 6.14
C SER A 156 1.16 10.34 6.66
N THR A 157 0.24 10.58 7.60
CA THR A 157 0.03 11.90 8.20
C THR A 157 1.23 12.32 9.03
N PHE A 158 1.81 11.39 9.79
CA PHE A 158 3.02 11.63 10.56
C PHE A 158 4.20 12.00 9.66
N ILE A 159 4.53 11.17 8.66
CA ILE A 159 5.60 11.44 7.69
C ILE A 159 5.36 12.74 6.91
N TYR A 160 4.10 13.06 6.58
CA TYR A 160 3.75 14.33 5.94
C TYR A 160 4.08 15.53 6.83
N LYS A 161 3.71 15.49 8.11
CA LYS A 161 3.98 16.58 9.06
C LYS A 161 5.46 16.79 9.33
N ILE A 162 6.26 15.72 9.42
CA ILE A 162 7.70 15.81 9.63
C ILE A 162 8.50 15.93 8.31
N SER A 163 7.82 16.07 7.17
CA SER A 163 8.46 16.07 5.86
C SER A 163 9.55 17.13 5.67
N PRO A 164 9.51 18.34 6.28
CA PRO A 164 10.63 19.28 6.21
C PRO A 164 11.94 18.73 6.79
N PHE A 165 11.87 17.94 7.87
CA PHE A 165 13.04 17.32 8.51
C PHE A 165 13.60 16.14 7.71
N LEU A 166 12.73 15.42 6.99
CA LEU A 166 13.10 14.28 6.16
C LEU A 166 13.52 14.69 4.74
N GLN A 167 13.17 15.91 4.31
CA GLN A 167 13.47 16.42 2.98
C GLN A 167 14.98 16.44 2.64
N PRO A 168 15.90 16.81 3.55
CA PRO A 168 17.34 16.71 3.31
C PRO A 168 17.77 15.29 2.93
N ILE A 169 17.23 14.26 3.59
CA ILE A 169 17.54 12.85 3.31
C ILE A 169 17.04 12.48 1.92
N ALA A 170 15.79 12.80 1.58
CA ALA A 170 15.24 12.58 0.24
C ALA A 170 16.08 13.27 -0.85
N ASN A 171 16.52 14.50 -0.59
CA ASN A 171 17.38 15.24 -1.52
C ASN A 171 18.76 14.61 -1.68
N VAL A 172 19.35 14.05 -0.63
CA VAL A 172 20.62 13.30 -0.73
C VAL A 172 20.44 12.06 -1.61
N ILE A 173 19.36 11.28 -1.42
CA ILE A 173 19.06 10.12 -2.26
C ILE A 173 18.94 10.53 -3.73
N ILE A 174 18.19 11.60 -4.02
CA ILE A 174 18.01 12.13 -5.38
C ILE A 174 19.34 12.63 -5.97
N ARG A 175 20.18 13.30 -5.18
CA ARG A 175 21.51 13.76 -5.62
C ARG A 175 22.43 12.59 -5.97
N ILE A 176 22.46 11.54 -5.15
CA ILE A 176 23.22 10.32 -5.44
C ILE A 176 22.74 9.70 -6.74
N TYR A 177 21.43 9.53 -6.89
CA TYR A 177 20.81 9.04 -8.13
C TYR A 177 21.19 9.89 -9.34
N ASN A 178 21.17 11.23 -9.23
CA ASN A 178 21.51 12.14 -10.32
C ASN A 178 23.00 12.06 -10.72
N LYS A 179 23.89 11.55 -9.86
CA LYS A 179 25.32 11.32 -10.19
C LYS A 179 25.57 10.04 -10.98
N ILE A 180 24.61 9.11 -11.05
CA ILE A 180 24.78 7.85 -11.78
C ILE A 180 24.77 8.17 -13.29
N PRO A 181 25.85 7.86 -14.04
CA PRO A 181 25.83 7.94 -15.50
C PRO A 181 24.90 6.85 -16.04
N PHE A 182 24.19 7.09 -17.16
CA PHE A 182 23.30 6.14 -17.85
C PHE A 182 21.88 5.93 -17.31
N VAL A 183 21.42 6.67 -16.29
CA VAL A 183 20.02 6.61 -15.84
C VAL A 183 19.18 7.73 -16.48
N PRO A 184 17.93 7.47 -16.95
CA PRO A 184 17.06 8.50 -17.53
C PRO A 184 16.82 9.66 -16.57
N LYS A 185 17.05 10.90 -17.04
CA LYS A 185 16.84 12.13 -16.24
C LYS A 185 15.84 13.01 -16.96
N ASN A 186 14.73 13.34 -16.31
CA ASN A 186 13.79 14.32 -16.84
C ASN A 186 14.28 15.74 -16.48
N ASN A 187 15.30 16.21 -17.22
CA ASN A 187 15.83 17.57 -17.10
C ASN A 187 14.85 18.56 -17.76
N LYS A 188 13.96 19.15 -16.96
CA LYS A 188 13.33 20.44 -17.30
C LYS A 188 13.54 21.42 -16.16
N SER A 189 14.79 21.83 -16.01
CA SER A 189 15.19 23.11 -15.44
C SER A 189 15.95 23.87 -16.53
N GLU A 190 15.32 24.07 -17.69
CA GLU A 190 15.75 25.14 -18.59
C GLU A 190 15.31 26.46 -17.92
N THR A 191 16.30 27.13 -17.35
CA THR A 191 16.46 28.59 -17.32
C THR A 191 15.33 29.37 -17.99
N ARG A 192 14.43 29.95 -17.19
CA ARG A 192 13.74 31.18 -17.59
C ARG A 192 14.60 32.36 -17.12
N ASN A 193 15.61 32.67 -17.93
CA ASN A 193 16.17 34.02 -18.02
C ASN A 193 15.66 34.58 -19.35
N PHE A 194 14.63 35.42 -19.28
CA PHE A 194 14.36 36.52 -20.19
C PHE A 194 13.66 37.60 -19.36
#